data_AF-A0A5P9P8N2-F1
#
_entry.id   AF-A0A5P9P8N2-F1
#
_cell.length_a   1.000
_cell.length_b   1.000
_cell.length_c   1.000
_cell.angle_alpha   90.00
_cell.angle_beta   90.00
_cell.angle_gamma   90.00
#
_symmetry.space_group_name_H-M   'P 1'
#
loop_
_entity.id
_entity.type
_entity.pdbx_description
1 polymer ?
#
loop_
_entity_poly.entity_id
_entity_poly.type
_entity_poly.pdbx_seq_one_letter_code
_entity_poly.pdbx_strand_id
1 'polypeptide(L)'
;MDRAILVVFVTLLVVLAGCAGGTEGAEDAIDDSQSVGDAIDIVELNVADVSPDEEYIVLQNTADEPADLSGFELRDREGGQVDGGLSPFSFPSEFILESGETVKITTGEGDSTETELYWGYNVNIWRGDGDVVRLVDTSGQVVLEHAYGDIDLDESESDGDGEDSTGDESDDVNERPVDGELEIHHIDVGQGDSTLIVTPANETILIDTGDWRQDGDEVIAYLDAQGIDRIDHLVATHADADHIGGHAAVIEHFETTGEGVGAAYDSGVPSDSATYENYLDTVDDHDVNLLLVESGDELPIEGNVSAQVMNPPAEDAGSDVNDNSVVLAFEFGDFQYLAPGDVDTGVEQRLVDEWGSDLESDVYKAGHHGSSTSSSDAFVDAIAPETAIISSAYDSQYGHPSDEVLERFADREIETYWTGVHGNIVVRTDGTSIAVETSESFSTDPADILAETPDSDDETNALVPPPLVAGSVASGIDGVVAPTMG
;
A
#
# COMPACT_ATOMS: atom_id res chain seq x y z
N MET A 1 -9.63 -44.49 12.59
CA MET A 1 -10.84 -43.91 11.98
C MET A 1 -10.32 -42.78 11.14
N ASP A 2 -10.35 -43.00 9.84
CA ASP A 2 -9.84 -42.11 8.81
C ASP A 2 -10.51 -40.74 8.87
N ARG A 3 -9.74 -39.69 8.63
CA ARG A 3 -9.96 -38.79 7.47
C ARG A 3 -8.59 -38.31 6.99
N ALA A 4 -8.28 -38.66 5.75
CA ALA A 4 -7.09 -38.27 5.03
C ALA A 4 -7.28 -36.89 4.40
N ILE A 5 -6.27 -36.04 4.53
CA ILE A 5 -6.13 -34.77 3.83
C ILE A 5 -5.82 -35.10 2.36
N LEU A 6 -6.61 -34.55 1.45
CA LEU A 6 -6.44 -34.67 0.01
C LEU A 6 -5.57 -33.51 -0.48
N VAL A 7 -4.27 -33.76 -0.68
CA VAL A 7 -3.39 -32.86 -1.42
C VAL A 7 -3.43 -33.28 -2.89
N VAL A 8 -3.96 -32.41 -3.76
CA VAL A 8 -3.99 -32.65 -5.22
C VAL A 8 -2.70 -32.09 -5.82
N PHE A 9 -1.77 -32.98 -6.16
CA PHE A 9 -0.65 -32.65 -7.04
C PHE A 9 -1.08 -32.79 -8.50
N VAL A 10 -1.16 -31.69 -9.24
CA VAL A 10 -1.26 -31.73 -10.71
C VAL A 10 0.15 -31.91 -11.27
N THR A 11 0.44 -33.11 -11.76
CA THR A 11 1.69 -33.41 -12.47
C THR A 11 1.52 -33.09 -13.95
N LEU A 12 2.21 -32.07 -14.46
CA LEU A 12 2.27 -31.76 -15.88
C LEU A 12 3.10 -32.82 -16.63
N LEU A 13 2.43 -33.66 -17.41
CA LEU A 13 3.06 -34.68 -18.25
C LEU A 13 3.35 -34.09 -19.64
N VAL A 14 4.57 -33.61 -19.87
CA VAL A 14 5.03 -33.20 -21.21
C VAL A 14 5.28 -34.46 -22.05
N VAL A 15 4.39 -34.73 -23.01
CA VAL A 15 4.60 -35.73 -24.07
C VAL A 15 5.24 -35.04 -25.27
N LEU A 16 6.56 -35.19 -25.41
CA LEU A 16 7.27 -34.88 -26.64
C LEU A 16 6.97 -35.94 -27.71
N ALA A 17 6.24 -35.54 -28.75
CA ALA A 17 6.16 -36.27 -30.02
C ALA A 17 6.58 -35.32 -31.16
N GLY A 18 7.83 -35.47 -31.60
CA GLY A 18 8.33 -34.80 -32.80
C GLY A 18 7.89 -35.52 -34.07
N CYS A 19 7.51 -34.75 -35.09
CA CYS A 19 7.59 -35.12 -36.50
C CYS A 19 7.93 -33.88 -37.33
N ALA A 20 9.01 -33.99 -38.09
CA ALA A 20 9.54 -32.95 -38.98
C ALA A 20 8.81 -32.91 -40.32
N GLY A 21 8.71 -31.71 -40.92
CA GLY A 21 8.66 -31.55 -42.38
C GLY A 21 7.91 -30.32 -42.88
N GLY A 22 8.62 -29.46 -43.62
CA GLY A 22 8.02 -28.62 -44.67
C GLY A 22 8.19 -27.11 -44.49
N THR A 23 9.21 -26.55 -45.15
CA THR A 23 9.34 -25.12 -45.45
C THR A 23 8.57 -24.79 -46.73
N GLU A 24 7.52 -23.96 -46.68
CA GLU A 24 7.05 -23.13 -47.79
C GLU A 24 6.32 -21.88 -47.25
N GLY A 25 6.75 -20.69 -47.70
CA GLY A 25 5.89 -19.58 -48.10
C GLY A 25 5.12 -18.79 -47.04
N ALA A 26 5.51 -17.53 -46.87
CA ALA A 26 4.84 -16.46 -46.14
C ALA A 26 3.42 -16.11 -46.65
N GLU A 27 2.76 -15.26 -45.86
CA GLU A 27 1.64 -14.34 -46.18
C GLU A 27 0.27 -14.76 -45.57
N ASP A 28 -0.28 -13.84 -44.76
CA ASP A 28 -1.58 -13.80 -44.07
C ASP A 28 -1.84 -14.79 -42.91
N ALA A 29 -1.25 -14.51 -41.74
CA ALA A 29 -1.97 -14.65 -40.49
C ALA A 29 -2.50 -13.26 -40.14
N ILE A 30 -3.73 -12.95 -40.55
CA ILE A 30 -4.49 -11.93 -39.84
C ILE A 30 -4.70 -12.53 -38.46
N ASP A 31 -4.24 -11.80 -37.46
CA ASP A 31 -4.33 -12.16 -36.06
C ASP A 31 -5.79 -12.44 -35.70
N ASP A 32 -6.13 -13.67 -35.28
CA ASP A 32 -7.51 -14.02 -34.89
C ASP A 32 -8.01 -13.04 -33.79
N SER A 33 -7.10 -12.47 -32.99
CA SER A 33 -7.37 -11.44 -31.98
C SER A 33 -7.87 -10.11 -32.57
N GLN A 34 -7.27 -9.63 -33.65
CA GLN A 34 -7.71 -8.40 -34.34
C GLN A 34 -9.12 -8.58 -34.92
N SER A 35 -9.47 -9.79 -35.35
CA SER A 35 -10.82 -10.08 -35.88
C SER A 35 -11.92 -10.09 -34.82
N VAL A 36 -11.57 -10.41 -33.56
CA VAL A 36 -12.50 -10.35 -32.42
C VAL A 36 -12.64 -8.91 -31.90
N GLY A 37 -11.56 -8.12 -31.90
CA GLY A 37 -11.59 -6.71 -31.50
C GLY A 37 -12.50 -5.84 -32.36
N ASP A 38 -12.50 -6.05 -33.68
CA ASP A 38 -13.43 -5.37 -34.60
C ASP A 38 -14.89 -5.86 -34.47
N ALA A 39 -15.13 -6.97 -33.76
CA ALA A 39 -16.42 -7.64 -33.68
C ALA A 39 -17.17 -7.44 -32.36
N ILE A 40 -16.51 -6.98 -31.29
CA ILE A 40 -17.15 -6.77 -29.99
C ILE A 40 -17.29 -5.27 -29.72
N ASP A 41 -18.49 -4.83 -29.32
CA ASP A 41 -18.77 -3.46 -28.90
C ASP A 41 -19.39 -3.43 -27.49
N ILE A 42 -19.16 -2.34 -26.74
CA ILE A 42 -19.97 -2.01 -25.56
C ILE A 42 -21.22 -1.28 -26.01
N VAL A 43 -22.39 -1.88 -25.77
CA VAL A 43 -23.69 -1.34 -26.21
C VAL A 43 -24.50 -0.71 -25.10
N GLU A 44 -24.17 -1.03 -23.84
CA GLU A 44 -24.78 -0.46 -22.65
C GLU A 44 -23.80 -0.53 -21.48
N LEU A 45 -23.83 0.47 -20.61
CA LEU A 45 -23.05 0.54 -19.38
C LEU A 45 -23.83 1.31 -18.31
N ASN A 46 -23.69 0.90 -17.05
CA ASN A 46 -24.26 1.56 -15.87
C ASN A 46 -23.19 1.58 -14.78
N VAL A 47 -22.48 2.70 -14.66
CA VAL A 47 -21.20 2.78 -13.93
C VAL A 47 -21.11 4.02 -13.03
N ALA A 48 -22.00 5.00 -13.20
CA ALA A 48 -21.98 6.25 -12.42
C ALA A 48 -22.95 6.20 -11.23
N ASP A 49 -22.47 6.51 -10.02
CA ASP A 49 -23.25 6.64 -8.79
C ASP A 49 -24.11 5.41 -8.43
N VAL A 50 -23.61 4.20 -8.71
CA VAL A 50 -24.33 2.93 -8.50
C VAL A 50 -23.53 2.00 -7.58
N SER A 51 -24.22 1.15 -6.82
CA SER A 51 -23.54 0.13 -6.00
C SER A 51 -22.90 -0.95 -6.88
N PRO A 52 -21.98 -1.78 -6.36
CA PRO A 52 -21.34 -2.86 -7.12
C PRO A 52 -22.32 -3.85 -7.77
N ASP A 53 -23.41 -4.19 -7.07
CA ASP A 53 -24.50 -5.04 -7.61
C ASP A 53 -25.32 -4.38 -8.73
N GLU A 54 -25.21 -3.05 -8.87
CA GLU A 54 -25.88 -2.25 -9.89
C GLU A 54 -24.92 -1.81 -10.99
N GLU A 55 -23.60 -1.96 -10.81
CA GLU A 55 -22.57 -1.62 -11.78
C GLU A 55 -22.41 -2.72 -12.83
N TYR A 56 -22.54 -2.35 -14.13
CA TYR A 56 -22.40 -3.32 -15.22
C TYR A 56 -22.00 -2.72 -16.55
N ILE A 57 -21.51 -3.61 -17.43
CA ILE A 57 -21.39 -3.38 -18.88
C ILE A 57 -22.13 -4.46 -19.67
N VAL A 58 -22.47 -4.17 -20.92
CA VAL A 58 -23.05 -5.10 -21.88
C VAL A 58 -22.22 -5.11 -23.15
N LEU A 59 -21.62 -6.26 -23.45
CA LEU A 59 -20.90 -6.51 -24.70
C LEU A 59 -21.85 -7.10 -25.74
N GLN A 60 -21.72 -6.69 -27.00
CA GLN A 60 -22.40 -7.26 -28.16
C GLN A 60 -21.40 -7.77 -29.19
N ASN A 61 -21.64 -8.95 -29.76
CA ASN A 61 -20.98 -9.37 -31.00
C ASN A 61 -21.70 -8.74 -32.21
N THR A 62 -21.03 -7.81 -32.89
CA THR A 62 -21.54 -7.07 -34.06
C THR A 62 -21.16 -7.70 -35.40
N ALA A 63 -20.31 -8.75 -35.40
CA ALA A 63 -19.96 -9.49 -36.60
C ALA A 63 -21.06 -10.45 -37.06
N ASP A 64 -20.98 -10.89 -38.32
CA ASP A 64 -21.89 -11.86 -38.93
C ASP A 64 -21.55 -13.34 -38.57
N GLU A 65 -20.54 -13.57 -37.72
CA GLU A 65 -20.05 -14.89 -37.29
C GLU A 65 -19.86 -14.92 -35.75
N PRO A 66 -19.85 -16.10 -35.11
CA PRO A 66 -19.64 -16.21 -33.65
C PRO A 66 -18.23 -15.76 -33.22
N ALA A 67 -18.11 -15.15 -32.05
CA ALA A 67 -16.86 -14.73 -31.44
C ALA A 67 -16.52 -15.63 -30.25
N ASP A 68 -15.29 -16.16 -30.22
CA ASP A 68 -14.78 -16.95 -29.08
C ASP A 68 -14.03 -16.02 -28.12
N LEU A 69 -14.59 -15.83 -26.93
CA LEU A 69 -14.01 -15.01 -25.86
C LEU A 69 -13.40 -15.89 -24.75
N SER A 70 -13.20 -17.18 -25.00
CA SER A 70 -12.67 -18.10 -23.99
C SER A 70 -11.33 -17.62 -23.43
N GLY A 71 -11.29 -17.33 -22.13
CA GLY A 71 -10.08 -16.88 -21.44
C GLY A 71 -9.66 -15.44 -21.78
N PHE A 72 -10.52 -14.66 -22.44
CA PHE A 72 -10.33 -13.21 -22.53
C PHE A 72 -10.54 -12.59 -21.14
N GLU A 73 -10.06 -11.37 -20.96
CA GLU A 73 -10.15 -10.64 -19.70
C GLU A 73 -10.77 -9.27 -19.87
N LEU A 74 -11.61 -8.84 -18.91
CA LEU A 74 -11.94 -7.42 -18.74
C LEU A 74 -11.05 -6.80 -17.67
N ARG A 75 -10.58 -5.59 -17.96
CA ARG A 75 -9.65 -4.78 -17.14
C ARG A 75 -10.08 -3.31 -17.17
N ASP A 76 -9.65 -2.51 -16.19
CA ASP A 76 -9.94 -1.06 -16.14
C ASP A 76 -8.71 -0.16 -16.44
N ARG A 77 -7.48 -0.68 -16.32
CA ARG A 77 -6.21 0.06 -16.56
C ARG A 77 -5.28 -0.60 -17.58
N GLU A 78 -4.34 0.20 -18.12
CA GLU A 78 -3.28 -0.29 -19.01
C GLU A 78 -2.29 -1.13 -18.18
N GLY A 79 -1.87 -2.30 -18.68
CA GLY A 79 -0.88 -3.15 -18.00
C GLY A 79 -1.43 -4.36 -17.24
N GLY A 80 -2.74 -4.50 -17.01
CA GLY A 80 -3.30 -5.76 -16.49
C GLY A 80 -4.17 -5.69 -15.25
N GLN A 81 -4.19 -4.57 -14.55
CA GLN A 81 -4.81 -4.48 -13.24
C GLN A 81 -6.23 -3.91 -13.31
N VAL A 82 -6.99 -4.28 -12.30
CA VAL A 82 -8.28 -3.70 -11.92
C VAL A 82 -8.02 -2.88 -10.64
N ASP A 83 -8.62 -1.71 -10.48
CA ASP A 83 -8.43 -0.80 -9.34
C ASP A 83 -8.50 -1.54 -7.98
N GLY A 84 -7.56 -1.26 -7.08
CA GLY A 84 -7.48 -1.91 -5.76
C GLY A 84 -6.96 -3.36 -5.73
N GLY A 85 -6.15 -3.78 -6.71
CA GLY A 85 -5.49 -5.11 -6.71
C GLY A 85 -6.42 -6.28 -7.04
N LEU A 86 -7.58 -6.01 -7.63
CA LEU A 86 -8.56 -7.03 -7.96
C LEU A 86 -8.16 -7.82 -9.22
N SER A 87 -8.55 -9.09 -9.27
CA SER A 87 -8.28 -9.94 -10.42
C SER A 87 -9.15 -9.54 -11.61
N PRO A 88 -8.59 -9.51 -12.84
CA PRO A 88 -9.37 -9.32 -14.06
C PRO A 88 -10.56 -10.27 -14.16
N PHE A 89 -11.63 -9.85 -14.84
CA PHE A 89 -12.74 -10.74 -15.11
C PHE A 89 -12.33 -11.72 -16.21
N SER A 90 -12.05 -12.97 -15.88
CA SER A 90 -11.78 -13.99 -16.89
C SER A 90 -13.07 -14.58 -17.44
N PHE A 91 -13.27 -14.50 -18.76
CA PHE A 91 -14.36 -15.19 -19.43
C PHE A 91 -14.23 -16.71 -19.25
N PRO A 92 -15.34 -17.44 -19.01
CA PRO A 92 -15.31 -18.89 -18.85
C PRO A 92 -14.67 -19.61 -20.05
N SER A 93 -14.10 -20.80 -19.80
CA SER A 93 -13.66 -21.66 -20.91
C SER A 93 -14.82 -22.02 -21.83
N GLU A 94 -14.58 -22.03 -23.14
CA GLU A 94 -15.58 -22.33 -24.18
C GLU A 94 -16.72 -21.29 -24.26
N PHE A 95 -16.46 -20.04 -23.85
CA PHE A 95 -17.43 -18.94 -23.96
C PHE A 95 -17.47 -18.40 -25.39
N ILE A 96 -18.55 -18.72 -26.09
CA ILE A 96 -18.81 -18.26 -27.47
C ILE A 96 -19.99 -17.29 -27.45
N LEU A 97 -19.78 -16.07 -27.94
CA LEU A 97 -20.82 -15.08 -28.15
C LEU A 97 -21.29 -15.13 -29.61
N GLU A 98 -22.50 -15.66 -29.82
CA GLU A 98 -23.09 -15.78 -31.16
C GLU A 98 -23.33 -14.42 -31.83
N SER A 99 -23.36 -14.41 -33.17
CA SER A 99 -23.59 -13.18 -33.96
C SER A 99 -24.87 -12.46 -33.52
N GLY A 100 -24.73 -11.19 -33.14
CA GLY A 100 -25.81 -10.31 -32.70
C GLY A 100 -26.25 -10.46 -31.25
N GLU A 101 -25.75 -11.47 -30.52
CA GLU A 101 -26.07 -11.70 -29.11
C GLU A 101 -25.26 -10.78 -28.18
N THR A 102 -25.74 -10.66 -26.93
CA THR A 102 -25.14 -9.82 -25.90
C THR A 102 -24.85 -10.60 -24.64
N VAL A 103 -23.80 -10.20 -23.92
CA VAL A 103 -23.52 -10.65 -22.55
C VAL A 103 -23.41 -9.45 -21.63
N LYS A 104 -24.12 -9.50 -20.50
CA LYS A 104 -24.02 -8.51 -19.43
C LYS A 104 -23.02 -9.01 -18.39
N ILE A 105 -22.09 -8.15 -17.99
CA ILE A 105 -21.12 -8.40 -16.91
C ILE A 105 -21.40 -7.40 -15.80
N THR A 106 -21.73 -7.90 -14.60
CA THR A 106 -22.01 -7.09 -13.40
C THR A 106 -20.87 -7.24 -12.41
N THR A 107 -20.47 -6.15 -11.77
CA THR A 107 -19.37 -6.18 -10.78
C THR A 107 -19.70 -7.02 -9.55
N GLY A 108 -20.92 -6.85 -9.02
CA GLY A 108 -21.44 -7.55 -7.85
C GLY A 108 -21.47 -9.08 -7.91
N GLU A 109 -22.03 -9.68 -6.85
CA GLU A 109 -22.20 -11.13 -6.74
C GLU A 109 -23.48 -11.63 -7.45
N GLY A 110 -23.41 -12.82 -8.05
CA GLY A 110 -24.59 -13.47 -8.63
C GLY A 110 -24.31 -14.83 -9.27
N ASP A 111 -25.39 -15.54 -9.59
CA ASP A 111 -25.32 -16.82 -10.30
C ASP A 111 -25.17 -16.58 -11.81
N SER A 112 -23.96 -16.79 -12.33
CA SER A 112 -23.66 -16.61 -13.76
C SER A 112 -24.46 -17.57 -14.66
N THR A 113 -24.88 -17.05 -15.82
CA THR A 113 -25.61 -17.74 -16.90
C THR A 113 -24.91 -17.54 -18.24
N GLU A 114 -25.48 -18.04 -19.34
CA GLU A 114 -24.93 -17.83 -20.70
C GLU A 114 -24.94 -16.35 -21.13
N THR A 115 -25.80 -15.51 -20.56
CA THR A 115 -26.01 -14.11 -21.00
C THR A 115 -25.81 -13.07 -19.90
N GLU A 116 -25.63 -13.50 -18.66
CA GLU A 116 -25.38 -12.63 -17.50
C GLU A 116 -24.28 -13.24 -16.66
N LEU A 117 -23.18 -12.51 -16.50
CA LEU A 117 -21.99 -12.89 -15.75
C LEU A 117 -21.79 -11.91 -14.59
N TYR A 118 -21.14 -12.41 -13.53
CA TYR A 118 -20.89 -11.67 -12.30
C TYR A 118 -19.42 -11.77 -11.95
N TRP A 119 -18.79 -10.62 -11.69
CA TRP A 119 -17.39 -10.54 -11.30
C TRP A 119 -17.19 -11.03 -9.85
N GLY A 120 -18.17 -10.78 -8.99
CA GLY A 120 -18.18 -11.25 -7.61
C GLY A 120 -17.51 -10.31 -6.62
N TYR A 121 -17.31 -9.04 -7.00
CA TYR A 121 -16.74 -8.03 -6.13
C TYR A 121 -17.81 -7.14 -5.51
N ASN A 122 -17.60 -6.79 -4.25
CA ASN A 122 -18.46 -5.88 -3.48
C ASN A 122 -17.92 -4.45 -3.46
N VAL A 123 -17.09 -4.09 -4.43
CA VAL A 123 -16.55 -2.75 -4.68
C VAL A 123 -16.72 -2.42 -6.16
N ASN A 124 -16.91 -1.15 -6.50
CA ASN A 124 -17.05 -0.69 -7.88
C ASN A 124 -15.70 -0.78 -8.62
N ILE A 125 -15.71 -1.41 -9.79
CA ILE A 125 -14.57 -1.51 -10.71
C ILE A 125 -14.47 -0.29 -11.61
N TRP A 126 -15.62 0.22 -12.03
CA TRP A 126 -15.72 1.20 -13.11
C TRP A 126 -16.28 2.49 -12.53
N ARG A 127 -15.54 3.12 -11.63
CA ARG A 127 -15.97 4.30 -10.90
C ARG A 127 -16.17 5.45 -11.91
N GLY A 128 -17.19 6.27 -11.71
CA GLY A 128 -17.68 7.25 -12.70
C GLY A 128 -16.73 8.40 -13.07
N ASP A 129 -15.43 8.27 -12.78
CA ASP A 129 -14.41 9.32 -12.76
C ASP A 129 -13.39 9.22 -13.92
N GLY A 130 -13.68 8.46 -14.98
CA GLY A 130 -12.83 8.39 -16.19
C GLY A 130 -12.17 7.04 -16.46
N ASP A 131 -12.63 5.97 -15.82
CA ASP A 131 -12.13 4.61 -16.02
C ASP A 131 -12.37 4.09 -17.45
N VAL A 132 -11.58 3.10 -17.86
CA VAL A 132 -11.55 2.58 -19.23
C VAL A 132 -11.87 1.10 -19.24
N VAL A 133 -12.96 0.69 -19.89
CA VAL A 133 -13.20 -0.74 -20.11
C VAL A 133 -12.25 -1.27 -21.18
N ARG A 134 -11.41 -2.23 -20.81
CA ARG A 134 -10.49 -2.93 -21.72
C ARG A 134 -10.86 -4.40 -21.82
N LEU A 135 -11.06 -4.88 -23.03
CA LEU A 135 -11.14 -6.31 -23.34
C LEU A 135 -9.78 -6.75 -23.88
N VAL A 136 -9.17 -7.73 -23.22
CA VAL A 136 -7.84 -8.25 -23.53
C VAL A 136 -7.93 -9.73 -23.92
N ASP A 137 -7.27 -10.11 -25.01
CA ASP A 137 -7.23 -11.50 -25.46
C ASP A 137 -6.24 -12.36 -24.65
N THR A 138 -6.22 -13.66 -24.92
CA THR A 138 -5.30 -14.62 -24.25
C THR A 138 -3.81 -14.37 -24.51
N SER A 139 -3.45 -13.50 -25.46
CA SER A 139 -2.07 -13.11 -25.74
C SER A 139 -1.64 -11.84 -25.00
N GLY A 140 -2.58 -11.16 -24.33
CA GLY A 140 -2.37 -9.88 -23.66
C GLY A 140 -2.62 -8.66 -24.55
N GLN A 141 -3.15 -8.85 -25.77
CA GLN A 141 -3.47 -7.76 -26.68
C GLN A 141 -4.83 -7.15 -26.32
N VAL A 142 -4.87 -5.82 -26.17
CA VAL A 142 -6.13 -5.07 -26.05
C VAL A 142 -6.86 -5.13 -27.38
N VAL A 143 -8.06 -5.71 -27.38
CA VAL A 143 -8.91 -5.88 -28.57
C VAL A 143 -10.10 -4.93 -28.59
N LEU A 144 -10.54 -4.45 -27.41
CA LEU A 144 -11.50 -3.34 -27.28
C LEU A 144 -11.07 -2.45 -26.12
N GLU A 145 -11.18 -1.14 -26.32
CA GLU A 145 -10.92 -0.12 -25.30
C GLU A 145 -12.02 0.95 -25.38
N HIS A 146 -12.62 1.29 -24.25
CA HIS A 146 -13.68 2.28 -24.16
C HIS A 146 -13.59 3.08 -22.87
N ALA A 147 -13.19 4.34 -22.95
CA ALA A 147 -13.27 5.28 -21.85
C ALA A 147 -14.68 5.86 -21.72
N TYR A 148 -15.12 6.10 -20.49
CA TYR A 148 -16.36 6.80 -20.18
C TYR A 148 -16.12 7.79 -19.03
N GLY A 149 -16.74 8.98 -19.11
CA GLY A 149 -16.34 10.14 -18.29
C GLY A 149 -15.58 11.17 -19.14
N ASP A 150 -15.30 12.35 -18.59
CA ASP A 150 -14.62 13.45 -19.31
C ASP A 150 -13.12 13.15 -19.48
N ILE A 151 -12.76 12.18 -20.32
CA ILE A 151 -11.41 12.02 -20.87
C ILE A 151 -11.46 12.21 -22.40
N ASP A 152 -10.87 13.30 -22.86
CA ASP A 152 -10.59 13.54 -24.29
C ASP A 152 -9.35 12.71 -24.67
N LEU A 153 -9.55 11.53 -25.28
CA LEU A 153 -8.49 10.60 -25.71
C LEU A 153 -7.83 10.99 -27.05
N ASP A 154 -7.76 12.27 -27.40
CA ASP A 154 -7.06 12.71 -28.62
C ASP A 154 -6.23 13.96 -28.38
N GLU A 155 -5.00 13.79 -27.91
CA GLU A 155 -3.90 14.63 -28.37
C GLU A 155 -2.65 13.78 -28.65
N SER A 156 -2.53 13.32 -29.90
CA SER A 156 -1.23 12.96 -30.48
C SER A 156 -0.91 13.86 -31.70
N GLU A 157 0.16 14.65 -31.52
CA GLU A 157 1.02 15.32 -32.52
C GLU A 157 0.44 16.40 -33.49
N SER A 158 0.94 17.64 -33.41
CA SER A 158 1.90 18.16 -34.42
C SER A 158 2.30 19.63 -34.21
N ASP A 159 3.58 19.90 -34.50
CA ASP A 159 4.26 21.20 -34.53
C ASP A 159 3.59 22.30 -35.38
N GLY A 160 3.68 23.55 -34.92
CA GLY A 160 3.48 24.72 -35.78
C GLY A 160 3.65 26.07 -35.10
N ASP A 161 4.85 26.67 -35.27
CA ASP A 161 5.24 28.04 -34.90
C ASP A 161 4.15 29.12 -35.08
N GLY A 162 4.05 30.02 -34.11
CA GLY A 162 3.37 31.32 -34.24
C GLY A 162 3.48 32.20 -33.00
N GLU A 163 4.54 33.03 -32.95
CA GLU A 163 4.67 34.15 -32.01
C GLU A 163 3.42 35.08 -32.04
N ASP A 164 2.78 35.34 -30.89
CA ASP A 164 2.54 36.72 -30.44
C ASP A 164 2.31 36.78 -28.92
N SER A 165 2.85 37.85 -28.35
CA SER A 165 2.90 38.27 -26.96
C SER A 165 1.51 38.41 -26.32
N THR A 166 1.37 38.00 -25.05
CA THR A 166 1.16 38.87 -23.86
C THR A 166 0.69 38.05 -22.66
N GLY A 167 1.25 38.34 -21.48
CA GLY A 167 0.54 38.11 -20.21
C GLY A 167 1.24 37.16 -19.25
N ASP A 168 2.08 37.75 -18.42
CA ASP A 168 2.47 37.30 -17.09
C ASP A 168 1.24 36.84 -16.28
N GLU A 169 1.01 35.53 -16.21
CA GLU A 169 0.32 34.85 -15.11
C GLU A 169 1.15 33.59 -14.81
N SER A 170 1.89 33.64 -13.69
CA SER A 170 2.43 32.46 -13.04
C SER A 170 1.24 31.73 -12.43
N ASP A 171 0.71 30.74 -13.13
CA ASP A 171 -0.19 29.77 -12.52
C ASP A 171 0.65 28.90 -11.57
N ASP A 172 0.41 29.13 -10.27
CA ASP A 172 0.82 28.25 -9.19
C ASP A 172 0.36 26.83 -9.51
N VAL A 173 1.28 25.90 -9.31
CA VAL A 173 1.11 24.46 -9.51
C VAL A 173 -0.06 23.98 -8.66
N ASN A 174 -1.05 23.41 -9.34
CA ASN A 174 -2.08 22.46 -8.90
C ASN A 174 -2.01 21.95 -7.44
N GLU A 175 -2.25 22.81 -6.43
CA GLU A 175 -2.57 22.34 -5.07
C GLU A 175 -3.85 21.50 -5.18
N ARG A 176 -3.81 20.21 -4.83
CA ARG A 176 -5.01 19.35 -4.76
C ARG A 176 -5.62 19.49 -3.36
N PRO A 177 -6.62 20.36 -3.15
CA PRO A 177 -7.13 20.60 -1.80
C PRO A 177 -7.93 19.38 -1.38
N VAL A 178 -7.48 18.73 -0.31
CA VAL A 178 -8.17 17.62 0.36
C VAL A 178 -8.80 18.11 1.66
N ASP A 179 -9.93 17.52 2.06
CA ASP A 179 -10.64 17.89 3.29
C ASP A 179 -10.21 16.98 4.45
N GLY A 180 -9.86 17.58 5.58
CA GLY A 180 -9.54 16.88 6.83
C GLY A 180 -8.06 16.94 7.18
N GLU A 181 -7.63 16.03 8.05
CA GLU A 181 -6.24 15.95 8.54
C GLU A 181 -5.82 14.47 8.54
N LEU A 182 -4.61 14.21 8.06
CA LEU A 182 -3.92 12.92 8.19
C LEU A 182 -2.97 13.02 9.38
N GLU A 183 -3.04 12.06 10.30
CA GLU A 183 -2.14 11.97 11.46
C GLU A 183 -1.27 10.71 11.35
N ILE A 184 0.05 10.84 11.52
CA ILE A 184 1.03 9.75 11.50
C ILE A 184 1.78 9.77 12.83
N HIS A 185 1.57 8.75 13.65
CA HIS A 185 2.07 8.63 15.01
C HIS A 185 3.15 7.56 15.06
N HIS A 186 4.39 7.96 15.23
CA HIS A 186 5.49 7.06 15.57
C HIS A 186 5.54 6.88 17.08
N ILE A 187 5.21 5.67 17.53
CA ILE A 187 5.10 5.34 18.94
C ILE A 187 6.49 4.96 19.45
N ASP A 188 6.91 5.54 20.58
CA ASP A 188 8.17 5.19 21.23
C ASP A 188 8.03 3.83 21.95
N VAL A 189 8.30 2.78 21.19
CA VAL A 189 8.37 1.38 21.66
C VAL A 189 9.82 0.98 21.96
N GLY A 190 10.73 1.93 22.17
CA GLY A 190 12.16 1.64 22.34
C GLY A 190 12.78 1.08 21.06
N GLN A 191 13.52 -0.04 21.16
CA GLN A 191 14.08 -0.70 19.99
C GLN A 191 12.99 -1.51 19.32
N GLY A 192 12.58 -1.07 18.13
CA GLY A 192 11.50 -1.63 17.35
C GLY A 192 10.67 -0.55 16.69
N ASP A 193 9.66 -0.97 15.94
CA ASP A 193 8.82 -0.10 15.13
C ASP A 193 7.34 -0.24 15.50
N SER A 194 6.66 0.89 15.62
CA SER A 194 5.19 0.94 15.60
C SER A 194 4.73 2.32 15.14
N THR A 195 3.93 2.34 14.09
CA THR A 195 3.41 3.55 13.47
C THR A 195 1.90 3.43 13.29
N LEU A 196 1.14 4.29 13.94
CA LEU A 196 -0.30 4.44 13.73
C LEU A 196 -0.54 5.57 12.73
N ILE A 197 -1.34 5.34 11.70
CA ILE A 197 -1.84 6.36 10.79
C ILE A 197 -3.36 6.45 10.98
N VAL A 198 -3.86 7.67 11.13
CA VAL A 198 -5.29 7.97 11.22
C VAL A 198 -5.66 8.88 10.06
N THR A 199 -6.54 8.40 9.19
CA THR A 199 -6.96 9.13 7.99
C THR A 199 -8.02 10.19 8.32
N PRO A 200 -8.29 11.14 7.40
CA PRO A 200 -9.44 12.05 7.52
C PRO A 200 -10.79 11.35 7.69
N ALA A 201 -10.93 10.11 7.21
CA ALA A 201 -12.12 9.29 7.38
C ALA A 201 -12.22 8.63 8.77
N ASN A 202 -11.18 8.76 9.62
CA ASN A 202 -10.95 8.03 10.86
C ASN A 202 -10.69 6.54 10.67
N GLU A 203 -10.22 6.13 9.48
CA GLU A 203 -9.66 4.80 9.32
C GLU A 203 -8.28 4.73 9.94
N THR A 204 -7.94 3.54 10.44
CA THR A 204 -6.74 3.30 11.22
C THR A 204 -5.83 2.27 10.57
N ILE A 205 -4.59 2.66 10.31
CA ILE A 205 -3.55 1.78 9.81
C ILE A 205 -2.48 1.67 10.90
N LEU A 206 -2.29 0.47 11.44
CA LEU A 206 -1.21 0.18 12.38
C LEU A 206 -0.13 -0.61 11.66
N ILE A 207 1.02 0.02 11.43
CA ILE A 207 2.21 -0.59 10.86
C ILE A 207 3.14 -0.96 12.00
N ASP A 208 3.32 -2.26 12.20
CA ASP A 208 4.15 -2.84 13.26
C ASP A 208 3.73 -2.48 14.70
N THR A 209 4.22 -3.27 15.67
CA THR A 209 3.78 -3.25 17.08
C THR A 209 4.92 -3.41 18.09
N GLY A 210 6.16 -3.19 17.66
CA GLY A 210 7.35 -3.14 18.51
C GLY A 210 7.88 -4.49 18.98
N ASP A 211 8.74 -4.46 20.01
CA ASP A 211 9.46 -5.64 20.53
C ASP A 211 8.60 -6.61 21.35
N TRP A 212 8.78 -7.90 21.07
CA TRP A 212 8.07 -9.00 21.71
C TRP A 212 8.20 -9.04 23.23
N ARG A 213 9.24 -8.44 23.82
CA ARG A 213 9.37 -8.36 25.28
C ARG A 213 8.35 -7.42 25.91
N GLN A 214 7.81 -6.50 25.12
CA GLN A 214 6.79 -5.54 25.53
C GLN A 214 5.37 -6.06 25.29
N ASP A 215 5.20 -7.11 24.47
CA ASP A 215 3.92 -7.79 24.24
C ASP A 215 2.79 -6.82 23.84
N GLY A 216 3.14 -5.77 23.08
CA GLY A 216 2.20 -4.73 22.65
C GLY A 216 1.66 -3.81 23.76
N ASP A 217 2.09 -3.95 25.03
CA ASP A 217 1.51 -3.20 26.17
C ASP A 217 1.53 -1.67 25.96
N GLU A 218 2.66 -1.12 25.51
CA GLU A 218 2.79 0.34 25.28
C GLU A 218 1.98 0.79 24.05
N VAL A 219 1.96 -0.02 22.99
CA VAL A 219 1.18 0.25 21.78
C VAL A 219 -0.31 0.27 22.10
N ILE A 220 -0.83 -0.75 22.79
CA ILE A 220 -2.23 -0.82 23.22
C ILE A 220 -2.58 0.36 24.12
N ALA A 221 -1.72 0.70 25.09
CA ALA A 221 -1.94 1.84 25.97
C ALA A 221 -1.99 3.17 25.21
N TYR A 222 -1.15 3.33 24.18
CA TYR A 222 -1.14 4.49 23.31
C TYR A 222 -2.42 4.57 22.47
N LEU A 223 -2.82 3.47 21.82
CA LEU A 223 -4.04 3.38 21.01
C LEU A 223 -5.30 3.69 21.84
N ASP A 224 -5.41 3.10 23.04
CA ASP A 224 -6.49 3.37 23.99
C ASP A 224 -6.51 4.87 24.41
N ALA A 225 -5.34 5.49 24.56
CA ALA A 225 -5.22 6.90 24.92
C ALA A 225 -5.60 7.86 23.77
N GLN A 226 -5.36 7.44 22.52
CA GLN A 226 -5.88 8.14 21.33
C GLN A 226 -7.38 7.90 21.12
N GLY A 227 -7.98 6.95 21.84
CA GLY A 227 -9.39 6.60 21.72
C GLY A 227 -9.69 5.75 20.49
N ILE A 228 -8.69 5.03 19.99
CA ILE A 228 -8.86 4.07 18.90
C ILE A 228 -9.57 2.83 19.45
N ASP A 229 -10.68 2.45 18.83
CA ASP A 229 -11.47 1.27 19.18
C ASP A 229 -11.51 0.21 18.07
N ARG A 230 -10.92 0.48 16.91
CA ARG A 230 -10.81 -0.42 15.76
C ARG A 230 -9.43 -0.27 15.14
N ILE A 231 -8.90 -1.34 14.55
CA ILE A 231 -7.76 -1.28 13.63
C ILE A 231 -8.27 -1.72 12.26
N ASP A 232 -8.35 -0.82 11.29
CA ASP A 232 -8.88 -1.17 9.97
C ASP A 232 -7.86 -1.99 9.18
N HIS A 233 -6.59 -1.59 9.24
CA HIS A 233 -5.47 -2.24 8.57
C HIS A 233 -4.31 -2.48 9.54
N LEU A 234 -4.02 -3.75 9.85
CA LEU A 234 -2.84 -4.13 10.63
C LEU A 234 -1.76 -4.63 9.66
N VAL A 235 -0.64 -3.92 9.55
CA VAL A 235 0.45 -4.27 8.64
C VAL A 235 1.59 -4.88 9.45
N ALA A 236 2.02 -6.07 9.07
CA ALA A 236 3.28 -6.67 9.47
C ALA A 236 4.29 -6.43 8.35
N THR A 237 5.26 -5.52 8.55
CA THR A 237 6.26 -5.26 7.51
C THR A 237 7.07 -6.52 7.23
N HIS A 238 7.55 -7.19 8.27
CA HIS A 238 8.21 -8.48 8.20
C HIS A 238 8.15 -9.20 9.55
N ALA A 239 8.58 -10.46 9.59
CA ALA A 239 8.33 -11.37 10.71
C ALA A 239 9.29 -11.23 11.92
N ASP A 240 10.13 -10.18 11.97
CA ASP A 240 11.06 -9.99 13.09
C ASP A 240 10.37 -9.47 14.34
N ALA A 241 10.93 -9.86 15.49
CA ALA A 241 10.24 -9.77 16.76
C ALA A 241 10.19 -8.36 17.36
N ASP A 242 10.95 -7.41 16.82
CA ASP A 242 10.91 -5.96 17.06
C ASP A 242 9.96 -5.19 16.15
N HIS A 243 9.29 -5.91 15.25
CA HIS A 243 8.21 -5.40 14.40
C HIS A 243 6.88 -6.05 14.77
N ILE A 244 6.82 -7.39 14.80
CA ILE A 244 5.58 -8.11 15.07
C ILE A 244 5.35 -8.51 16.52
N GLY A 245 6.16 -7.95 17.43
CA GLY A 245 6.22 -8.39 18.82
C GLY A 245 4.91 -8.25 19.60
N GLY A 246 4.07 -7.28 19.24
CA GLY A 246 2.77 -7.02 19.86
C GLY A 246 1.56 -7.43 19.03
N HIS A 247 1.70 -7.94 17.80
CA HIS A 247 0.55 -8.16 16.90
C HIS A 247 -0.51 -9.07 17.52
N ALA A 248 -0.09 -10.18 18.13
CA ALA A 248 -1.00 -11.09 18.80
C ALA A 248 -1.79 -10.41 19.95
N ALA A 249 -1.12 -9.60 20.77
CA ALA A 249 -1.75 -8.89 21.87
C ALA A 249 -2.71 -7.80 21.37
N VAL A 250 -2.32 -7.07 20.30
CA VAL A 250 -3.17 -6.06 19.66
C VAL A 250 -4.42 -6.70 19.07
N ILE A 251 -4.29 -7.78 18.30
CA ILE A 251 -5.45 -8.50 17.73
C ILE A 251 -6.39 -8.95 18.86
N GLU A 252 -5.87 -9.65 19.87
CA GLU A 252 -6.69 -10.10 21.00
C GLU A 252 -7.39 -8.92 21.70
N HIS A 253 -6.72 -7.79 21.90
CA HIS A 253 -7.30 -6.61 22.56
C HIS A 253 -8.48 -6.04 21.76
N PHE A 254 -8.29 -5.78 20.46
CA PHE A 254 -9.32 -5.17 19.61
C PHE A 254 -10.47 -6.11 19.28
N GLU A 255 -10.21 -7.40 19.10
CA GLU A 255 -11.25 -8.41 18.87
C GLU A 255 -12.09 -8.71 20.13
N THR A 256 -11.49 -8.60 21.32
CA THR A 256 -12.22 -8.88 22.57
C THR A 256 -12.84 -7.66 23.23
N THR A 257 -12.26 -6.47 23.06
CA THR A 257 -12.68 -5.24 23.77
C THR A 257 -13.10 -4.09 22.86
N GLY A 258 -12.64 -4.07 21.61
CA GLY A 258 -12.94 -3.05 20.61
C GLY A 258 -13.96 -3.48 19.55
N GLU A 259 -13.83 -2.91 18.35
CA GLU A 259 -14.62 -3.20 17.15
C GLU A 259 -13.88 -4.10 16.15
N GLY A 260 -12.79 -4.74 16.58
CA GLY A 260 -12.02 -5.73 15.83
C GLY A 260 -10.90 -5.16 14.95
N VAL A 261 -10.25 -6.07 14.24
CA VAL A 261 -9.23 -5.83 13.22
C VAL A 261 -9.85 -6.13 11.85
N GLY A 262 -9.84 -5.15 10.94
CA GLY A 262 -10.46 -5.28 9.61
C GLY A 262 -9.73 -6.31 8.74
N ALA A 263 -8.47 -6.04 8.43
CA ALA A 263 -7.58 -6.97 7.75
C ALA A 263 -6.14 -6.85 8.29
N ALA A 264 -5.43 -7.97 8.25
CA ALA A 264 -3.99 -8.03 8.46
C ALA A 264 -3.27 -8.20 7.12
N TYR A 265 -2.17 -7.48 6.93
CA TYR A 265 -1.35 -7.50 5.71
C TYR A 265 0.06 -7.96 6.06
N ASP A 266 0.60 -8.89 5.28
CA ASP A 266 1.89 -9.53 5.55
C ASP A 266 2.73 -9.66 4.27
N SER A 267 4.05 -9.55 4.40
CA SER A 267 5.03 -9.82 3.35
C SER A 267 4.93 -11.22 2.70
N GLY A 268 4.33 -12.18 3.40
CA GLY A 268 4.24 -13.58 2.96
C GLY A 268 5.51 -14.39 3.16
N VAL A 269 6.57 -13.82 3.76
CA VAL A 269 7.81 -14.52 4.09
C VAL A 269 7.73 -15.12 5.50
N PRO A 270 7.61 -16.44 5.65
CA PRO A 270 7.40 -17.05 6.96
C PRO A 270 8.68 -17.07 7.80
N SER A 271 8.50 -16.93 9.12
CA SER A 271 9.54 -17.16 10.14
C SER A 271 9.22 -18.40 10.99
N ASP A 272 10.24 -19.00 11.60
CA ASP A 272 10.08 -20.10 12.58
C ASP A 272 10.15 -19.61 14.03
N SER A 273 10.03 -18.29 14.24
CA SER A 273 10.00 -17.67 15.55
C SER A 273 8.67 -17.95 16.29
N ALA A 274 8.75 -18.07 17.62
CA ALA A 274 7.54 -18.20 18.44
C ALA A 274 6.64 -16.95 18.36
N THR A 275 7.22 -15.78 18.07
CA THR A 275 6.48 -14.53 17.88
C THR A 275 5.60 -14.61 16.64
N TYR A 276 6.18 -15.04 15.51
CA TYR A 276 5.44 -15.21 14.25
C TYR A 276 4.39 -16.32 14.35
N GLU A 277 4.73 -17.46 14.96
CA GLU A 277 3.75 -18.53 15.22
C GLU A 277 2.56 -18.02 16.06
N ASN A 278 2.82 -17.25 17.13
CA ASN A 278 1.77 -16.70 17.99
C ASN A 278 0.89 -15.67 17.26
N TYR A 279 1.48 -14.84 16.41
CA TYR A 279 0.75 -13.91 15.55
C TYR A 279 -0.22 -14.66 14.63
N LEU A 280 0.27 -15.66 13.87
CA LEU A 280 -0.58 -16.44 12.95
C LEU A 280 -1.64 -17.27 13.68
N ASP A 281 -1.31 -17.87 14.83
CA ASP A 281 -2.28 -18.59 15.66
C ASP A 281 -3.41 -17.64 16.12
N THR A 282 -3.07 -16.40 16.48
CA THR A 282 -4.06 -15.39 16.92
C THR A 282 -4.93 -14.91 15.77
N VAL A 283 -4.36 -14.74 14.57
CA VAL A 283 -5.12 -14.45 13.35
C VAL A 283 -6.16 -15.55 13.07
N ASP A 284 -5.77 -16.83 13.17
CA ASP A 284 -6.69 -17.97 12.98
C ASP A 284 -7.73 -18.06 14.10
N ASP A 285 -7.33 -17.86 15.37
CA ASP A 285 -8.22 -17.96 16.52
C ASP A 285 -9.35 -16.90 16.53
N HIS A 286 -9.10 -15.72 15.94
CA HIS A 286 -10.09 -14.63 15.82
C HIS A 286 -10.69 -14.47 14.42
N ASP A 287 -10.38 -15.38 13.48
CA ASP A 287 -10.84 -15.31 12.08
C ASP A 287 -10.51 -13.95 11.40
N VAL A 288 -9.35 -13.35 11.71
CA VAL A 288 -8.90 -12.10 11.07
C VAL A 288 -8.51 -12.38 9.62
N ASN A 289 -8.98 -11.53 8.70
CA ASN A 289 -8.63 -11.67 7.29
C ASN A 289 -7.16 -11.34 7.05
N LEU A 290 -6.35 -12.35 6.73
CA LEU A 290 -4.93 -12.19 6.41
C LEU A 290 -4.70 -12.15 4.90
N LEU A 291 -4.12 -11.05 4.43
CA LEU A 291 -3.77 -10.79 3.04
C LEU A 291 -2.25 -10.75 2.90
N LEU A 292 -1.73 -11.43 1.87
CA LEU A 292 -0.33 -11.26 1.48
C LEU A 292 -0.27 -10.13 0.47
N VAL A 293 0.71 -9.24 0.61
CA VAL A 293 0.88 -8.09 -0.26
C VAL A 293 2.17 -8.16 -1.05
N GLU A 294 2.15 -7.61 -2.25
CA GLU A 294 3.29 -7.48 -3.14
C GLU A 294 3.32 -6.10 -3.82
N SER A 295 4.46 -5.79 -4.41
CA SER A 295 4.74 -4.54 -5.12
C SER A 295 3.69 -4.31 -6.21
N GLY A 296 3.04 -3.16 -6.16
CA GLY A 296 1.92 -2.79 -7.04
C GLY A 296 0.53 -2.93 -6.39
N ASP A 297 0.40 -3.60 -5.24
CA ASP A 297 -0.84 -3.62 -4.48
C ASP A 297 -1.13 -2.26 -3.82
N GLU A 298 -2.41 -1.96 -3.58
CA GLU A 298 -2.84 -0.78 -2.83
C GLU A 298 -3.73 -1.20 -1.66
N LEU A 299 -3.52 -0.63 -0.47
CA LEU A 299 -4.41 -0.83 0.66
C LEU A 299 -5.73 -0.06 0.40
N PRO A 300 -6.91 -0.67 0.59
CA PRO A 300 -8.19 -0.03 0.30
C PRO A 300 -8.57 0.96 1.39
N ILE A 301 -7.99 2.16 1.36
CA ILE A 301 -8.13 3.21 2.37
C ILE A 301 -9.12 4.29 1.92
N GLU A 302 -9.98 4.73 2.84
CA GLU A 302 -10.91 5.85 2.68
C GLU A 302 -10.27 7.21 3.06
N GLY A 303 -10.89 8.31 2.58
CA GLY A 303 -10.51 9.67 2.98
C GLY A 303 -9.51 10.38 2.06
N ASN A 304 -9.45 9.98 0.78
CA ASN A 304 -8.52 10.53 -0.22
C ASN A 304 -7.04 10.31 0.14
N VAL A 305 -6.74 9.23 0.86
CA VAL A 305 -5.38 8.79 1.16
C VAL A 305 -5.10 7.58 0.29
N SER A 306 -4.03 7.61 -0.50
CA SER A 306 -3.51 6.42 -1.18
C SER A 306 -2.47 5.74 -0.29
N ALA A 307 -2.34 4.42 -0.42
CA ALA A 307 -1.30 3.65 0.26
C ALA A 307 -0.80 2.53 -0.65
N GLN A 308 0.23 2.84 -1.43
CA GLN A 308 0.84 1.95 -2.39
C GLN A 308 1.86 1.03 -1.70
N VAL A 309 1.74 -0.27 -1.95
CA VAL A 309 2.76 -1.27 -1.62
C VAL A 309 3.83 -1.26 -2.70
N MET A 310 5.06 -0.96 -2.33
CA MET A 310 6.22 -0.93 -3.25
C MET A 310 7.12 -2.17 -3.13
N ASN A 311 6.99 -2.94 -2.04
CA ASN A 311 7.75 -4.14 -1.72
C ASN A 311 6.90 -5.04 -0.80
N PRO A 312 7.06 -6.38 -0.77
CA PRO A 312 8.01 -7.25 -1.49
C PRO A 312 7.74 -7.34 -3.00
N PRO A 313 8.69 -7.78 -3.85
CA PRO A 313 8.43 -7.95 -5.28
C PRO A 313 7.49 -9.13 -5.56
N ALA A 314 6.63 -9.01 -6.58
CA ALA A 314 5.66 -10.04 -6.96
C ALA A 314 6.29 -11.38 -7.41
N GLU A 315 7.54 -11.34 -7.90
CA GLU A 315 8.30 -12.53 -8.27
C GLU A 315 9.63 -12.60 -7.51
N ASP A 316 9.96 -13.79 -6.98
CA ASP A 316 11.25 -14.12 -6.35
C ASP A 316 11.69 -13.15 -5.22
N ALA A 317 10.80 -12.89 -4.27
CA ALA A 317 11.05 -12.24 -2.97
C ALA A 317 12.31 -12.73 -2.22
N GLY A 318 12.72 -13.99 -2.41
CA GLY A 318 13.79 -14.59 -1.62
C GLY A 318 13.29 -15.04 -0.25
N SER A 319 14.18 -15.08 0.76
CA SER A 319 13.83 -15.57 2.10
C SER A 319 14.41 -14.73 3.22
N ASP A 320 15.03 -13.60 2.90
CA ASP A 320 15.49 -12.65 3.91
C ASP A 320 14.28 -11.82 4.32
N VAL A 321 13.94 -11.81 5.61
CA VAL A 321 12.72 -11.16 6.10
C VAL A 321 12.81 -9.65 5.96
N ASN A 322 14.00 -9.06 6.11
CA ASN A 322 14.20 -7.62 6.05
C ASN A 322 14.09 -7.13 4.60
N ASP A 323 14.71 -7.83 3.67
CA ASP A 323 14.62 -7.53 2.23
C ASP A 323 13.17 -7.59 1.71
N ASN A 324 12.30 -8.34 2.39
CA ASN A 324 10.89 -8.50 2.07
C ASN A 324 9.96 -7.65 2.93
N SER A 325 10.51 -6.67 3.66
CA SER A 325 9.68 -5.71 4.40
C SER A 325 8.62 -5.10 3.49
N VAL A 326 7.37 -5.06 3.93
CA VAL A 326 6.32 -4.32 3.23
C VAL A 326 6.69 -2.83 3.23
N VAL A 327 7.01 -2.30 2.05
CA VAL A 327 7.30 -0.87 1.86
C VAL A 327 6.01 -0.18 1.46
N LEU A 328 5.61 0.83 2.22
CA LEU A 328 4.39 1.60 1.95
C LEU A 328 4.72 3.05 1.65
N ALA A 329 4.16 3.55 0.55
CA ALA A 329 4.13 4.97 0.22
C ALA A 329 2.69 5.49 0.33
N PHE A 330 2.52 6.56 1.09
CA PHE A 330 1.24 7.22 1.32
C PHE A 330 1.21 8.57 0.64
N GLU A 331 0.09 8.90 0.00
CA GLU A 331 -0.16 10.26 -0.51
C GLU A 331 -1.48 10.80 0.03
N PHE A 332 -1.48 12.09 0.39
CA PHE A 332 -2.68 12.81 0.80
C PHE A 332 -2.58 14.26 0.34
N GLY A 333 -3.38 14.65 -0.65
CA GLY A 333 -3.19 15.95 -1.31
C GLY A 333 -1.84 16.00 -2.04
N ASP A 334 -0.98 16.92 -1.63
CA ASP A 334 0.40 17.05 -2.12
C ASP A 334 1.42 16.42 -1.13
N PHE A 335 0.98 15.96 0.03
CA PHE A 335 1.84 15.34 1.04
C PHE A 335 2.18 13.90 0.69
N GLN A 336 3.46 13.54 0.82
CA GLN A 336 3.98 12.20 0.57
C GLN A 336 4.76 11.66 1.79
N TYR A 337 4.49 10.40 2.17
CA TYR A 337 5.16 9.73 3.29
C TYR A 337 5.61 8.32 2.90
N LEU A 338 6.86 7.97 3.23
CA LEU A 338 7.45 6.67 2.91
C LEU A 338 7.86 5.89 4.17
N ALA A 339 7.36 4.66 4.28
CA ALA A 339 7.69 3.70 5.34
C ALA A 339 8.32 2.42 4.73
N PRO A 340 9.65 2.29 4.75
CA PRO A 340 10.35 1.21 4.06
C PRO A 340 10.51 -0.08 4.87
N GLY A 341 10.11 -0.10 6.14
CA GLY A 341 10.49 -1.17 7.06
C GLY A 341 12.01 -1.32 7.15
N ASP A 342 12.51 -2.55 7.06
CA ASP A 342 13.92 -2.88 7.30
C ASP A 342 14.71 -3.24 6.05
N VAL A 343 14.18 -2.88 4.87
CA VAL A 343 14.86 -3.13 3.58
C VAL A 343 16.30 -2.64 3.60
N ASP A 344 17.19 -3.46 3.05
CA ASP A 344 18.62 -3.15 2.98
C ASP A 344 18.97 -2.29 1.76
N THR A 345 20.21 -1.81 1.71
CA THR A 345 20.72 -1.01 0.57
C THR A 345 20.57 -1.68 -0.82
N GLY A 346 20.51 -3.02 -0.87
CA GLY A 346 20.32 -3.77 -2.11
C GLY A 346 18.88 -3.65 -2.60
N VAL A 347 17.91 -3.80 -1.70
CA VAL A 347 16.48 -3.58 -2.00
C VAL A 347 16.20 -2.10 -2.26
N GLU A 348 16.80 -1.19 -1.50
CA GLU A 348 16.72 0.26 -1.75
C GLU A 348 17.14 0.60 -3.17
N GLN A 349 18.26 0.06 -3.66
CA GLN A 349 18.71 0.30 -5.03
C GLN A 349 17.69 -0.21 -6.05
N ARG A 350 17.06 -1.36 -5.79
CA ARG A 350 15.99 -1.88 -6.66
C ARG A 350 14.78 -0.95 -6.64
N LEU A 351 14.37 -0.44 -5.48
CA LEU A 351 13.28 0.53 -5.38
C LEU A 351 13.59 1.79 -6.19
N VAL A 352 14.83 2.32 -6.11
CA VAL A 352 15.26 3.46 -6.94
C VAL A 352 15.17 3.13 -8.44
N ASP A 353 15.59 1.94 -8.84
CA ASP A 353 15.58 1.51 -10.24
C ASP A 353 14.16 1.28 -10.78
N GLU A 354 13.21 0.84 -9.93
CA GLU A 354 11.84 0.49 -10.29
C GLU A 354 10.87 1.68 -10.21
N TRP A 355 10.93 2.43 -9.11
CA TRP A 355 9.97 3.50 -8.78
C TRP A 355 10.50 4.90 -9.09
N GLY A 356 11.82 5.11 -9.06
CA GLY A 356 12.42 6.38 -9.46
C GLY A 356 11.88 7.58 -8.66
N SER A 357 11.23 8.52 -9.36
CA SER A 357 10.64 9.72 -8.75
C SER A 357 9.41 9.43 -7.89
N ASP A 358 8.79 8.27 -8.04
CA ASP A 358 7.62 7.90 -7.23
C ASP A 358 8.01 7.59 -5.77
N LEU A 359 9.32 7.61 -5.46
CA LEU A 359 9.86 7.53 -4.10
C LEU A 359 9.96 8.88 -3.39
N GLU A 360 9.79 10.00 -4.10
CA GLU A 360 9.83 11.33 -3.49
C GLU A 360 8.84 11.39 -2.31
N SER A 361 9.30 11.92 -1.18
CA SER A 361 8.51 11.96 0.05
C SER A 361 8.87 13.19 0.87
N ASP A 362 7.89 13.85 1.49
CA ASP A 362 8.17 14.95 2.43
C ASP A 362 8.71 14.41 3.76
N VAL A 363 8.14 13.27 4.18
CA VAL A 363 8.48 12.60 5.43
C VAL A 363 8.89 11.15 5.14
N TYR A 364 10.07 10.80 5.64
CA TYR A 364 10.65 9.47 5.49
C TYR A 364 10.84 8.80 6.85
N LYS A 365 10.30 7.60 7.05
CA LYS A 365 10.69 6.77 8.18
C LYS A 365 11.99 6.03 7.84
N ALA A 366 13.06 6.35 8.56
CA ALA A 366 14.37 5.75 8.34
C ALA A 366 14.31 4.23 8.46
N GLY A 367 14.79 3.55 7.42
CA GLY A 367 14.75 2.10 7.34
C GLY A 367 15.65 1.45 8.39
N HIS A 368 15.25 0.26 8.86
CA HIS A 368 16.02 -0.57 9.78
C HIS A 368 16.48 0.22 11.01
N HIS A 369 15.56 1.00 11.56
CA HIS A 369 15.75 1.82 12.76
C HIS A 369 16.91 2.83 12.69
N GLY A 370 17.38 3.18 11.48
CA GLY A 370 18.57 4.02 11.26
C GLY A 370 19.91 3.26 11.19
N SER A 371 19.86 1.96 10.87
CA SER A 371 21.05 1.13 10.63
C SER A 371 21.88 1.63 9.44
N SER A 372 23.19 1.41 9.49
CA SER A 372 24.10 1.68 8.35
C SER A 372 23.90 0.72 7.15
N THR A 373 23.05 -0.30 7.31
CA THR A 373 22.63 -1.22 6.23
C THR A 373 21.47 -0.69 5.41
N SER A 374 20.91 0.46 5.79
CA SER A 374 19.81 1.14 5.11
C SER A 374 20.07 2.65 5.02
N SER A 375 19.14 3.37 4.44
CA SER A 375 19.22 4.77 4.05
C SER A 375 20.49 5.07 3.25
N SER A 376 20.77 4.28 2.21
CA SER A 376 21.92 4.52 1.31
C SER A 376 21.86 5.89 0.65
N ASP A 377 23.01 6.43 0.24
CA ASP A 377 23.06 7.75 -0.43
C ASP A 377 22.17 7.82 -1.67
N ALA A 378 22.16 6.77 -2.50
CA ALA A 378 21.33 6.74 -3.71
C ALA A 378 19.83 6.73 -3.39
N PHE A 379 19.43 6.04 -2.33
CA PHE A 379 18.04 5.99 -1.89
C PHE A 379 17.62 7.33 -1.28
N VAL A 380 18.39 7.85 -0.33
CA VAL A 380 18.13 9.16 0.31
C VAL A 380 18.10 10.30 -0.72
N ASP A 381 18.93 10.24 -1.76
CA ASP A 381 18.90 11.20 -2.87
C ASP A 381 17.65 11.06 -3.76
N ALA A 382 17.07 9.86 -3.88
CA ALA A 382 15.86 9.61 -4.66
C ALA A 382 14.59 9.97 -3.89
N ILE A 383 14.55 9.68 -2.58
CA ILE A 383 13.41 10.03 -1.72
C ILE A 383 13.37 11.54 -1.41
N ALA A 384 14.53 12.19 -1.37
CA ALA A 384 14.73 13.63 -1.16
C ALA A 384 13.89 14.29 -0.04
N PRO A 385 13.81 13.72 1.18
CA PRO A 385 12.89 14.19 2.20
C PRO A 385 13.32 15.48 2.88
N GLU A 386 12.33 16.24 3.32
CA GLU A 386 12.56 17.37 4.23
C GLU A 386 12.69 16.89 5.69
N THR A 387 11.97 15.83 6.04
CA THR A 387 11.93 15.26 7.40
C THR A 387 12.23 13.76 7.41
N ALA A 388 13.08 13.31 8.33
CA ALA A 388 13.33 11.90 8.60
C ALA A 388 12.93 11.53 10.04
N ILE A 389 12.28 10.37 10.21
CA ILE A 389 11.87 9.85 11.51
C ILE A 389 12.56 8.52 11.76
N ILE A 390 13.28 8.42 12.88
CA ILE A 390 14.02 7.24 13.31
C ILE A 390 13.31 6.66 14.53
N SER A 391 12.87 5.41 14.43
CA SER A 391 12.36 4.64 15.57
C SER A 391 13.44 3.71 16.10
N SER A 392 13.98 4.01 17.27
CA SER A 392 14.91 3.14 18.00
C SER A 392 15.07 3.60 19.45
N ALA A 393 15.54 2.71 20.32
CA ALA A 393 15.80 3.06 21.71
C ALA A 393 16.98 4.03 21.83
N TYR A 394 16.91 4.96 22.79
CA TYR A 394 18.03 5.82 23.18
C TYR A 394 19.32 5.03 23.44
N ASP A 395 19.19 3.89 24.11
CA ASP A 395 20.28 2.96 24.45
C ASP A 395 20.24 1.70 23.58
N SER A 396 19.98 1.85 22.28
CA SER A 396 19.94 0.76 21.32
C SER A 396 21.16 -0.16 21.45
N GLN A 397 20.90 -1.44 21.69
CA GLN A 397 21.95 -2.46 21.79
C GLN A 397 22.68 -2.71 20.46
N TYR A 398 22.14 -2.18 19.36
CA TYR A 398 22.70 -2.28 18.02
C TYR A 398 23.48 -1.02 17.61
N GLY A 399 23.51 0.01 18.47
CA GLY A 399 24.10 1.31 18.17
C GLY A 399 23.30 2.09 17.13
N HIS A 400 21.97 2.01 17.20
CA HIS A 400 21.06 2.71 16.29
C HIS A 400 20.49 3.97 16.98
N PRO A 401 20.28 5.07 16.24
CA PRO A 401 20.71 5.29 14.87
C PRO A 401 22.23 5.28 14.71
N SER A 402 22.71 4.82 13.56
CA SER A 402 24.14 4.78 13.27
C SER A 402 24.69 6.17 12.95
N ASP A 403 25.95 6.39 13.33
CA ASP A 403 26.65 7.64 13.04
C ASP A 403 26.63 7.96 11.53
N GLU A 404 26.85 6.94 10.67
CA GLU A 404 26.85 7.12 9.23
C GLU A 404 25.52 7.60 8.66
N VAL A 405 24.38 7.19 9.23
CA VAL A 405 23.05 7.65 8.80
C VAL A 405 22.81 9.10 9.24
N LEU A 406 23.13 9.44 10.49
CA LEU A 406 22.99 10.81 10.98
C LEU A 406 23.91 11.79 10.24
N GLU A 407 25.15 11.40 9.93
CA GLU A 407 26.06 12.19 9.09
C GLU A 407 25.47 12.39 7.69
N ARG A 408 24.87 11.35 7.09
CA ARG A 408 24.23 11.42 5.76
C ARG A 408 23.04 12.38 5.75
N PHE A 409 22.24 12.39 6.81
CA PHE A 409 21.11 13.31 6.98
C PHE A 409 21.60 14.75 7.25
N ALA A 410 22.64 14.93 8.08
CA ALA A 410 23.25 16.23 8.33
C ALA A 410 23.81 16.87 7.04
N ASP A 411 24.49 16.08 6.19
CA ASP A 411 25.06 16.54 4.92
C ASP A 411 24.00 17.02 3.92
N ARG A 412 22.74 16.59 4.09
CA ARG A 412 21.58 16.96 3.28
C ARG A 412 20.63 17.94 3.96
N GLU A 413 20.97 18.37 5.19
CA GLU A 413 20.14 19.28 5.99
C GLU A 413 18.71 18.74 6.24
N ILE A 414 18.57 17.41 6.35
CA ILE A 414 17.27 16.74 6.61
C ILE A 414 16.92 16.89 8.09
N GLU A 415 15.74 17.44 8.39
CA GLU A 415 15.27 17.58 9.76
C GLU A 415 15.00 16.18 10.34
N THR A 416 15.64 15.81 11.46
CA THR A 416 15.59 14.44 11.97
C THR A 416 14.92 14.38 13.34
N TYR A 417 13.96 13.46 13.47
CA TYR A 417 13.29 13.14 14.71
C TYR A 417 13.58 11.70 15.10
N TRP A 418 14.19 11.50 16.26
CA TRP A 418 14.48 10.18 16.82
C TRP A 418 13.64 9.89 18.07
N THR A 419 12.88 8.79 18.08
CA THR A 419 12.02 8.41 19.22
C THR A 419 12.80 8.31 20.53
N GLY A 420 14.06 7.86 20.51
CA GLY A 420 14.90 7.74 21.70
C GLY A 420 15.13 9.05 22.46
N VAL A 421 15.05 10.22 21.82
CA VAL A 421 15.19 11.53 22.47
C VAL A 421 13.94 12.40 22.40
N HIS A 422 13.03 12.12 21.47
CA HIS A 422 11.79 12.88 21.25
C HIS A 422 10.54 12.19 21.81
N GLY A 423 10.64 10.94 22.28
CA GLY A 423 9.49 10.11 22.66
C GLY A 423 8.58 9.85 21.46
N ASN A 424 7.25 9.78 21.68
CA ASN A 424 6.31 9.67 20.57
C ASN A 424 6.38 10.92 19.68
N ILE A 425 6.37 10.71 18.37
CA ILE A 425 6.42 11.75 17.34
C ILE A 425 5.12 11.67 16.54
N VAL A 426 4.43 12.79 16.36
CA VAL A 426 3.19 12.85 15.58
C VAL A 426 3.35 13.88 14.46
N VAL A 427 3.24 13.41 13.22
CA VAL A 427 3.16 14.25 12.03
C VAL A 427 1.68 14.47 11.72
N ARG A 428 1.30 15.72 11.49
CA ARG A 428 -0.04 16.10 11.03
C ARG A 428 0.05 16.88 9.75
N THR A 429 -0.88 16.64 8.84
CA THR A 429 -0.96 17.34 7.57
C THR A 429 -2.39 17.52 7.11
N ASP A 430 -2.68 18.69 6.53
CA ASP A 430 -3.91 18.96 5.78
C ASP A 430 -3.76 18.66 4.28
N GLY A 431 -2.70 17.93 3.93
CA GLY A 431 -2.32 17.58 2.56
C GLY A 431 -1.47 18.63 1.85
N THR A 432 -1.16 19.76 2.50
CA THR A 432 -0.25 20.78 1.95
C THR A 432 0.75 21.30 2.98
N SER A 433 0.36 21.33 4.26
CA SER A 433 1.18 21.84 5.34
C SER A 433 1.48 20.75 6.36
N ILE A 434 2.73 20.69 6.81
CA ILE A 434 3.21 19.65 7.73
C ILE A 434 3.47 20.28 9.11
N ALA A 435 3.01 19.62 10.16
CA ALA A 435 3.32 19.95 11.54
C ALA A 435 3.79 18.70 12.29
N VAL A 436 4.95 18.80 12.97
CA VAL A 436 5.50 17.70 13.77
C VAL A 436 5.47 18.06 15.26
N GLU A 437 4.88 17.17 16.07
CA GLU A 437 4.82 17.27 17.52
C GLU A 437 5.58 16.12 18.18
N THR A 438 6.27 16.41 19.29
CA THR A 438 7.05 15.41 20.04
C THR A 438 6.65 15.39 21.51
N SER A 439 6.74 14.21 22.14
CA SER A 439 6.48 14.06 23.58
C SER A 439 7.56 14.72 24.44
N GLU A 440 8.80 14.67 23.96
CA GLU A 440 9.97 15.28 24.58
C GLU A 440 10.64 16.24 23.59
N SER A 441 11.19 17.34 24.10
CA SER A 441 11.84 18.36 23.25
C SER A 441 13.35 18.14 23.21
N PHE A 442 13.88 17.95 22.00
CA PHE A 442 15.30 17.89 21.71
C PHE A 442 15.59 18.64 20.39
N SER A 443 16.86 18.75 19.98
CA SER A 443 17.25 19.34 18.70
C SER A 443 16.88 18.40 17.54
N THR A 444 16.44 18.96 16.43
CA THR A 444 16.14 18.22 15.19
C THR A 444 17.30 18.28 14.18
N ASP A 445 18.40 18.97 14.53
CA ASP A 445 19.65 18.93 13.76
C ASP A 445 20.31 17.55 13.94
N PRO A 446 20.52 16.77 12.86
CA PRO A 446 21.10 15.44 12.96
C PRO A 446 22.49 15.43 13.62
N ALA A 447 23.26 16.52 13.51
CA ALA A 447 24.56 16.64 14.16
C ALA A 447 24.46 16.80 15.69
N ASP A 448 23.38 17.42 16.18
CA ASP A 448 23.11 17.48 17.62
C ASP A 448 22.63 16.12 18.14
N ILE A 449 21.84 15.38 17.36
CA ILE A 449 21.43 14.00 17.68
C ILE A 449 22.64 13.08 17.74
N LEU A 450 23.54 13.15 16.74
CA LEU A 450 24.80 12.41 16.71
C LEU A 450 25.70 12.71 17.91
N ALA A 451 25.67 13.94 18.43
CA ALA A 451 26.43 14.30 19.62
C ALA A 451 25.82 13.76 20.92
N GLU A 452 24.54 13.38 20.91
CA GLU A 452 23.81 12.82 22.04
C GLU A 452 23.82 11.28 22.06
N THR A 453 24.03 10.62 20.91
CA THR A 453 24.05 9.15 20.84
C THR A 453 25.07 8.58 21.85
N PRO A 454 24.67 7.60 22.68
CA PRO A 454 25.58 7.04 23.67
C PRO A 454 26.79 6.37 23.00
N ASP A 455 28.01 6.70 23.46
CA ASP A 455 29.24 6.03 23.03
C ASP A 455 29.11 4.51 23.21
N SER A 456 29.08 3.76 22.11
CA SER A 456 28.97 2.29 22.10
C SER A 456 30.18 1.58 22.76
N ASP A 457 31.29 2.31 22.95
CA ASP A 457 32.51 1.86 23.63
C ASP A 457 32.53 2.14 25.16
N ASP A 458 31.55 2.87 25.70
CA ASP A 458 31.51 3.21 27.14
C ASP A 458 30.60 2.26 27.94
N GLU A 459 31.18 1.15 28.39
CA GLU A 459 30.57 0.16 29.31
C GLU A 459 30.07 0.75 30.66
N THR A 460 30.25 2.07 30.90
CA THR A 460 29.74 2.75 32.09
C THR A 460 28.40 3.47 31.89
N ASN A 461 27.89 3.52 30.65
CA ASN A 461 26.69 4.28 30.28
C ASN A 461 25.35 3.52 30.45
N ALA A 462 25.31 2.50 31.30
CA ALA A 462 24.04 1.95 31.78
C ALA A 462 23.39 2.93 32.76
N LEU A 463 22.81 4.02 32.26
CA LEU A 463 22.17 5.04 33.07
C LEU A 463 20.76 5.36 32.56
N VAL A 464 19.81 4.77 33.32
CA VAL A 464 18.43 5.18 33.60
C VAL A 464 17.77 6.08 32.55
N PRO A 465 16.75 5.59 31.81
CA PRO A 465 15.97 6.41 30.90
C PRO A 465 15.38 7.63 31.63
N PRO A 466 15.10 8.74 30.91
CA PRO A 466 14.38 9.86 31.50
C PRO A 466 13.08 9.37 32.14
N PRO A 467 12.67 9.92 33.30
CA PRO A 467 11.48 9.44 33.99
C PRO A 467 10.25 9.72 33.13
N LEU A 468 9.53 8.67 32.72
CA LEU A 468 8.22 8.75 32.08
C LEU A 468 7.31 9.71 32.87
N VAL A 469 7.02 10.88 32.29
CA VAL A 469 6.06 11.83 32.86
C VAL A 469 4.69 11.50 32.29
N ALA A 470 3.88 10.78 33.06
CA ALA A 470 2.47 10.59 32.76
C ALA A 470 1.73 11.95 32.75
N GLY A 471 1.42 12.44 31.54
CA GLY A 471 0.28 13.30 31.22
C GLY A 471 0.41 14.80 31.50
N SER A 472 0.37 15.59 30.42
CA SER A 472 -0.48 16.78 30.40
C SER A 472 -1.23 16.88 29.09
N VAL A 473 -2.45 16.35 29.06
CA VAL A 473 -3.47 16.77 28.09
C VAL A 473 -3.69 18.27 28.25
N ALA A 474 -3.32 19.04 27.23
CA ALA A 474 -3.67 20.44 27.10
C ALA A 474 -5.18 20.55 26.82
N SER A 475 -5.98 20.64 27.88
CA SER A 475 -7.40 21.01 27.76
C SER A 475 -7.50 22.49 27.40
N GLY A 476 -7.73 22.76 26.12
CA GLY A 476 -8.00 24.09 25.57
C GLY A 476 -9.34 24.15 24.85
N ILE A 477 -10.46 23.96 25.56
CA ILE A 477 -11.78 24.36 25.05
C ILE A 477 -12.46 25.26 26.07
N ASP A 478 -12.52 26.54 25.74
CA ASP A 478 -13.12 27.58 26.56
C ASP A 478 -14.64 27.63 26.34
N GLY A 479 -15.38 27.40 27.43
CA GLY A 479 -16.61 28.12 27.75
C GLY A 479 -17.94 27.70 27.13
N VAL A 480 -18.77 26.97 27.89
CA VAL A 480 -20.22 27.25 27.98
C VAL A 480 -20.72 27.13 29.43
N VAL A 481 -21.44 28.17 29.84
CA VAL A 481 -22.00 28.47 31.15
C VAL A 481 -23.08 27.48 31.59
N ALA A 482 -22.99 26.93 32.81
CA ALA A 482 -24.07 26.23 33.48
C ALA A 482 -24.95 27.20 34.31
N PRO A 483 -26.29 27.11 34.28
CA PRO A 483 -27.16 27.90 35.15
C PRO A 483 -27.26 27.28 36.54
N THR A 484 -27.28 28.16 37.54
CA THR A 484 -27.43 27.88 38.96
C THR A 484 -28.83 27.36 39.32
N MET A 485 -28.86 26.32 40.15
CA MET A 485 -30.00 25.94 40.98
C MET A 485 -29.50 25.80 42.42
N GLY A 486 -29.97 26.68 43.31
CA GLY A 486 -29.64 26.69 44.74
C GLY A 486 -29.66 28.08 45.35
#